data_AF-A0A973U0C0-F1
#
_entry.id   AF-A0A973U0C0-F1
#
_cell.length_a   1.000
_cell.length_b   1.000
_cell.length_c   1.000
_cell.angle_alpha   90.00
_cell.angle_beta   90.00
_cell.angle_gamma   90.00
#
_symmetry.space_group_name_H-M   'P 1'
#
loop_
_entity.id
_entity.type
_entity.pdbx_description
1 polymer ?
#
loop_
_entity_poly.entity_id
_entity_poly.type
_entity_poly.pdbx_seq_one_letter_code
_entity_poly.pdbx_strand_id
1 'polypeptide(L)' 'LKIVELRAKAEKELGPKFDIRAFHDLLIGSGSQPLPVLERRVNDWIASRK' A
#
# COMPACT_ATOMS: atom_id res chain seq x y z
N LEU A 1 -6.90 4.03 -12.30
CA LEU A 1 -5.81 3.04 -12.11
C LEU A 1 -5.73 2.70 -10.62
N LYS A 2 -6.22 1.53 -10.20
CA LYS A 2 -6.48 1.17 -8.79
C LYS A 2 -5.27 1.30 -7.84
N ILE A 3 -4.05 1.06 -8.34
CA ILE A 3 -2.80 1.19 -7.56
C ILE A 3 -2.53 2.64 -7.16
N VAL A 4 -2.89 3.61 -8.01
CA VAL A 4 -2.71 5.05 -7.72
C VAL A 4 -3.61 5.49 -6.57
N GLU A 5 -4.85 4.97 -6.52
CA GLU A 5 -5.78 5.25 -5.42
C GLU A 5 -5.29 4.68 -4.08
N LEU A 6 -4.74 3.46 -4.11
CA LEU A 6 -4.14 2.83 -2.92
C LEU A 6 -2.94 3.59 -2.40
N ARG A 7 -2.10 4.10 -3.31
CA ARG A 7 -0.97 4.96 -2.96
C ARG A 7 -1.45 6.25 -2.29
N ALA A 8 -2.40 6.96 -2.91
CA ALA A 8 -2.94 8.20 -2.37
C ALA A 8 -3.57 7.99 -0.98
N LYS A 9 -4.25 6.86 -0.76
CA LYS A 9 -4.77 6.47 0.55
C LYS A 9 -3.65 6.27 1.58
N ALA A 10 -2.60 5.54 1.21
CA ALA A 10 -1.45 5.32 2.09
C ALA A 10 -0.70 6.62 2.44
N GLU A 11 -0.48 7.49 1.45
CA GLU A 11 0.12 8.82 1.63
C GLU A 11 -0.70 9.67 2.61
N LYS A 12 -2.03 9.63 2.50
CA LYS A 12 -2.94 10.37 3.39
C LYS A 12 -2.96 9.82 4.82
N GLU A 13 -3.00 8.49 4.98
CA GLU A 13 -3.14 7.86 6.29
C GLU A 13 -1.82 7.84 7.09
N LEU A 14 -0.68 7.71 6.41
CA LEU A 14 0.64 7.66 7.05
C LEU A 14 1.35 9.02 7.07
N GLY A 15 1.00 9.95 6.19
CA GLY A 15 1.58 11.28 6.10
C GLY A 15 3.12 11.23 6.08
N PRO A 16 3.82 11.83 7.07
CA PRO A 16 5.29 11.81 7.12
C PRO A 16 5.90 10.43 7.37
N LYS A 17 5.11 9.45 7.85
CA LYS A 17 5.55 8.05 8.00
C LYS A 17 5.42 7.24 6.71
N PHE A 18 4.86 7.83 5.66
CA PHE A 18 4.73 7.16 4.37
C PHE A 18 6.10 6.97 3.72
N ASP A 19 6.41 5.72 3.37
CA ASP A 19 7.61 5.37 2.61
C ASP A 19 7.21 4.72 1.29
N ILE A 20 7.54 5.40 0.19
CA ILE A 20 7.26 4.94 -1.17
C ILE A 20 8.04 3.67 -1.54
N ARG A 21 9.24 3.47 -0.99
CA ARG A 21 10.03 2.25 -1.22
C ARG A 21 9.33 1.06 -0.58
N ALA A 22 8.94 1.20 0.69
CA ALA A 22 8.20 0.17 1.39
C ALA A 22 6.83 -0.13 0.73
N PHE A 23 6.17 0.89 0.17
CA PHE A 23 4.95 0.69 -0.62
C PHE A 23 5.23 -0.12 -1.90
N HIS A 24 6.29 0.19 -2.65
CA HIS A 24 6.67 -0.59 -3.83
C HIS A 24 7.11 -2.02 -3.47
N ASP A 25 7.83 -2.21 -2.37
CA ASP A 25 8.22 -3.53 -1.89
C ASP A 25 7.00 -4.38 -1.54
N LEU A 26 5.96 -3.77 -0.96
CA LEU A 26 4.68 -4.43 -0.71
C LEU A 26 4.00 -4.90 -2.01
N LEU A 27 4.09 -4.10 -3.07
CA LEU A 27 3.54 -4.41 -4.39
C LEU A 27 4.34 -5.50 -5.12
N ILE A 28 5.67 -5.39 -5.13
CA ILE A 28 6.58 -6.30 -5.86
C ILE A 28 6.75 -7.62 -5.11
N GLY A 29 6.91 -7.58 -3.80
CA GLY A 29 7.14 -8.75 -2.95
C GLY A 29 5.93 -9.70 -2.88
N SER A 30 4.76 -9.26 -3.32
CA SER A 30 3.54 -10.07 -3.32
C SER A 30 3.33 -10.87 -4.62
N GLY A 31 4.11 -10.62 -5.68
CA GLY A 31 3.88 -11.21 -7.00
C GLY A 31 2.56 -10.75 -7.65
N SER A 32 2.15 -11.40 -8.74
CA SER A 32 0.89 -11.08 -9.43
C SER A 32 -0.32 -11.56 -8.61
N GLN A 33 -0.80 -10.72 -7.70
CA GLN A 33 -1.98 -10.98 -6.88
C GLN A 33 -3.21 -10.28 -7.47
N PRO A 34 -4.42 -10.85 -7.26
CA PRO A 34 -5.66 -10.14 -7.56
C PRO A 34 -5.72 -8.79 -6.84
N LEU A 35 -6.25 -7.77 -7.51
CA LEU A 35 -6.42 -6.42 -6.93
C LEU A 35 -7.05 -6.41 -5.51
N PRO A 36 -8.10 -7.21 -5.20
CA PRO A 36 -8.69 -7.22 -3.87
C PRO A 36 -7.72 -7.67 -2.75
N VAL A 37 -6.78 -8.56 -3.07
CA VAL A 37 -5.77 -9.03 -2.11
C VAL A 37 -4.73 -7.94 -1.86
N LEU A 38 -4.35 -7.24 -2.93
CA LEU A 38 -3.45 -6.10 -2.87
C LEU A 38 -4.04 -4.96 -2.01
N GLU A 39 -5.32 -4.66 -2.19
CA GLU A 39 -6.04 -3.65 -1.40
C GLU A 39 -6.01 -4.00 0.09
N ARG A 40 -6.29 -5.25 0.44
CA ARG A 40 -6.24 -5.71 1.85
C ARG A 40 -4.85 -5.56 2.43
N ARG A 41 -3.81 -6.03 1.72
CA ARG A 41 -2.41 -5.90 2.17
C ARG A 41 -1.98 -4.45 2.39
N VAL A 42 -2.36 -3.54 1.49
CA VAL A 42 -2.08 -2.11 1.66
C VAL A 42 -2.77 -1.58 2.91
N ASN A 43 -4.03 -1.94 3.14
CA ASN A 43 -4.75 -1.52 4.35
C ASN A 43 -4.10 -2.08 5.63
N ASP A 44 -3.71 -3.34 5.64
CA ASP A 44 -3.05 -3.98 6.79
C ASP A 44 -1.68 -3.34 7.06
N TRP A 45 -0.93 -3.04 6.00
CA TRP A 45 0.35 -2.34 6.08
C TRP A 45 0.18 -0.92 6.65
N ILE A 46 -0.81 -0.16 6.16
CA ILE A 46 -1.16 1.16 6.70
C ILE A 46 -1.51 1.04 8.19
N ALA A 47 -2.34 0.08 8.57
CA ALA A 47 -2.76 -0.14 9.96
C ALA A 47 -1.57 -0.47 10.87
N SER A 48 -0.59 -1.24 10.39
CA SER A 48 0.63 -1.56 11.15
C SER A 48 1.61 -0.38 11.31
N ARG A 49 1.47 0.68 10.51
CA ARG A 49 2.39 1.83 10.48
C ARG A 49 1.81 3.15 10.98
N LYS A 50 0.51 3.20 11.29
CA LYS A 50 -0.08 4.30 12.06
C LYS A 50 0.61 4.42 13.41
#